data_AF-A0A560E529-F1
#
_entry.id   AF-A0A560E529-F1
#
_cell.length_a   1.000
_cell.length_b   1.000
_cell.length_c   1.000
_cell.angle_alpha   90.00
_cell.angle_beta   90.00
_cell.angle_gamma   90.00
#
_symmetry.space_group_name_H-M   'P 1'
#
loop_
_entity.id
_entity.type
_entity.pdbx_description
1 polymer ?
#
loop_
_entity_poly.entity_id
_entity_poly.type
_entity_poly.pdbx_seq_one_letter_code
_entity_poly.pdbx_strand_id
1 'polypeptide(L)'
;MHIFIDETGTFTGIGQPLSISMIGALIIPDARKRSLEREYGKLRKYLPSEKGEVKGKRMSEQDIAKLMPILRHHDVLFEVAAIDLGLHTEDGIRRNQAARAEGMTNGLTDKHQQTLIDSVWKARREFENYSLQLNIQSAIIFELLDRVIEHGTMYYSQRRPKELSAFHWVIDAKGDNSIPTPWEGWWATFIKPALQSKMARDPMGSLKIGDYSHMKRFEFDEISDFMTGLLKPKPDGPKPMNLGLVLSESLRFSKDPEPGLEMVDILTNATRRALRGNLQREGWQEIPTIMIARNPTTIQLLALDSNVPESMKLSYGKTLMAFHNAAKHMLTERNRKVKW
;
A
#
# COMPACT_ATOMS: atom_id res chain seq x y z
N MET A 1 5.14 2.12 -14.14
CA MET A 1 3.97 2.68 -13.41
C MET A 1 4.41 3.66 -12.33
N HIS A 2 3.58 4.67 -12.03
CA HIS A 2 3.77 5.63 -10.93
C HIS A 2 2.84 5.30 -9.78
N ILE A 3 3.35 5.31 -8.56
CA ILE A 3 2.68 4.89 -7.34
C ILE A 3 2.77 6.04 -6.35
N PHE A 4 1.63 6.63 -6.05
CA PHE A 4 1.50 7.74 -5.11
C PHE A 4 0.92 7.22 -3.80
N ILE A 5 1.56 7.55 -2.68
CA ILE A 5 1.13 7.10 -1.34
C ILE A 5 0.86 8.29 -0.46
N ASP A 6 -0.29 8.27 0.21
CA ASP A 6 -0.64 9.22 1.26
C ASP A 6 -1.46 8.54 2.37
N GLU A 7 -1.54 9.21 3.51
CA GLU A 7 -2.18 8.73 4.73
C GLU A 7 -3.27 9.69 5.23
N THR A 8 -4.26 9.14 5.92
CA THR A 8 -5.28 9.93 6.61
C THR A 8 -5.69 9.30 7.93
N GLY A 9 -6.05 10.16 8.87
CA GLY A 9 -6.20 9.81 10.28
C GLY A 9 -4.97 10.20 11.08
N THR A 10 -5.08 10.12 12.40
CA THR A 10 -4.01 10.51 13.32
C THR A 10 -3.19 9.32 13.78
N PHE A 11 -3.62 8.08 13.49
CA PHE A 11 -3.02 6.86 14.02
C PHE A 11 -2.94 6.87 15.56
N THR A 12 -3.92 7.54 16.18
CA THR A 12 -4.16 7.63 17.63
C THR A 12 -5.62 7.32 17.92
N GLY A 13 -6.02 7.30 19.20
CA GLY A 13 -7.40 6.98 19.61
C GLY A 13 -7.62 5.49 19.85
N ILE A 14 -6.62 4.81 20.43
CA ILE A 14 -6.76 3.42 20.87
C ILE A 14 -7.94 3.29 21.84
N GLY A 15 -8.82 2.32 21.59
CA GLY A 15 -10.06 2.10 22.35
C GLY A 15 -11.17 3.13 22.11
N GLN A 16 -10.93 4.17 21.31
CA GLN A 16 -11.94 5.18 20.99
C GLN A 16 -12.76 4.75 19.76
N PRO A 17 -14.11 4.74 19.82
CA PRO A 17 -14.95 4.27 18.72
C PRO A 17 -14.64 4.95 17.37
N LEU A 18 -14.61 4.17 16.29
CA LEU A 18 -14.40 4.65 14.92
C LEU A 18 -13.11 5.47 14.74
N SER A 19 -12.05 5.12 15.48
CA SER A 19 -10.71 5.69 15.34
C SER A 19 -9.97 5.05 14.17
N ILE A 20 -10.56 5.22 12.99
CA ILE A 20 -10.06 4.66 11.74
C ILE A 20 -8.91 5.53 11.25
N SER A 21 -7.79 4.90 10.93
CA SER A 21 -6.67 5.50 10.19
C SER A 21 -6.31 4.60 9.01
N MET A 22 -5.79 5.16 7.93
CA MET A 22 -5.50 4.39 6.73
C MET A 22 -4.41 5.03 5.87
N ILE A 23 -3.79 4.18 5.07
CA ILE A 23 -2.81 4.56 4.05
C ILE A 23 -3.33 4.06 2.71
N GLY A 24 -3.36 4.93 1.71
CA GLY A 24 -3.80 4.63 0.37
C GLY A 24 -2.66 4.72 -0.64
N ALA A 25 -2.75 3.94 -1.70
CA ALA A 25 -1.84 3.97 -2.83
C ALA A 25 -2.62 4.08 -4.14
N LEU A 26 -2.27 5.08 -4.96
CA LEU A 26 -2.80 5.25 -6.32
C LEU A 26 -1.73 4.84 -7.34
N ILE A 27 -2.01 3.78 -8.09
CA ILE A 27 -1.13 3.25 -9.14
C ILE A 27 -1.64 3.77 -10.50
N ILE A 28 -0.81 4.59 -11.14
CA ILE A 28 -1.08 5.23 -12.43
C ILE A 28 -0.16 4.60 -13.49
N PRO A 29 -0.71 4.08 -14.60
CA PRO A 29 0.11 3.65 -15.73
C PRO A 29 0.95 4.81 -16.25
N ASP A 30 2.25 4.59 -16.47
CA ASP A 30 3.19 5.58 -16.97
C ASP A 30 2.71 6.20 -18.28
N ALA A 31 2.24 5.36 -19.21
CA ALA A 31 1.70 5.82 -20.50
C ALA A 31 0.44 6.70 -20.38
N ARG A 32 -0.20 6.74 -19.20
CA ARG A 32 -1.42 7.50 -18.93
C ARG A 32 -1.23 8.67 -17.98
N LYS A 33 -0.12 8.75 -17.26
CA LYS A 33 0.10 9.80 -16.25
C LYS A 33 -0.10 11.20 -16.81
N ARG A 34 0.56 11.52 -17.93
CA ARG A 34 0.48 12.87 -18.52
C ARG A 34 -0.92 13.26 -18.95
N SER A 35 -1.70 12.34 -19.54
CA SER A 35 -3.08 12.64 -19.94
C SER A 35 -4.00 12.78 -18.73
N LEU A 36 -3.80 11.94 -17.70
CA LEU A 36 -4.54 11.99 -16.45
C LEU A 36 -4.31 13.33 -15.74
N GLU A 37 -3.06 13.76 -15.59
CA GLU A 37 -2.71 15.02 -14.94
C GLU A 37 -3.27 16.23 -15.67
N ARG A 38 -3.36 16.16 -17.00
CA ARG A 38 -3.98 17.21 -17.82
C ARG A 38 -5.49 17.30 -17.60
N GLU A 39 -6.19 16.18 -17.51
CA GLU A 39 -7.63 16.16 -17.23
C GLU A 39 -7.94 16.55 -15.79
N TYR A 40 -7.18 16.00 -14.85
CA TYR A 40 -7.23 16.39 -13.46
C TYR A 40 -6.97 17.90 -13.31
N GLY A 41 -5.96 18.44 -13.98
CA GLY A 41 -5.63 19.88 -13.95
C GLY A 41 -6.75 20.79 -14.44
N LYS A 42 -7.67 20.30 -15.29
CA LYS A 42 -8.89 21.05 -15.65
C LYS A 42 -9.91 21.04 -14.50
N LEU A 43 -10.14 19.88 -13.88
CA LEU A 43 -11.04 19.73 -12.73
C LEU A 43 -10.52 20.48 -11.49
N ARG A 44 -9.21 20.37 -11.23
CA ARG A 44 -8.48 20.93 -10.08
C ARG A 44 -8.76 22.41 -9.84
N LYS A 45 -8.99 23.19 -10.89
CA LYS A 45 -9.30 24.64 -10.83
C LYS A 45 -10.57 24.96 -10.04
N TYR A 46 -11.46 23.99 -9.90
CA TYR A 46 -12.75 24.12 -9.24
C TYR A 46 -12.80 23.37 -7.90
N LEU A 47 -11.72 22.70 -7.51
CA LEU A 47 -11.66 21.92 -6.29
C LEU A 47 -11.23 22.79 -5.09
N PRO A 48 -11.72 22.50 -3.88
CA PRO A 48 -11.30 23.21 -2.68
C PRO A 48 -9.80 22.99 -2.42
N SER A 49 -9.07 24.10 -2.30
CA SER A 49 -7.64 24.09 -2.02
C SER A 49 -7.29 24.83 -0.72
N GLU A 50 -6.17 24.44 -0.12
CA GLU A 50 -5.57 25.04 1.06
C GLU A 50 -4.08 25.24 0.78
N LYS A 51 -3.60 26.48 0.87
CA LYS A 51 -2.20 26.85 0.54
C LYS A 51 -1.75 26.39 -0.87
N GLY A 52 -2.67 26.40 -1.83
CA GLY A 52 -2.38 26.05 -3.22
C GLY A 52 -2.46 24.55 -3.54
N GLU A 53 -2.78 23.70 -2.55
CA GLU A 53 -2.92 22.25 -2.68
C GLU A 53 -4.38 21.83 -2.48
N VAL A 54 -4.89 20.91 -3.30
CA VAL A 54 -6.22 20.33 -3.10
C VAL A 54 -6.21 19.39 -1.90
N LYS A 55 -7.20 19.51 -1.00
CA LYS A 55 -7.28 18.68 0.21
C LYS A 55 -8.56 17.84 0.22
N GLY A 56 -8.39 16.52 0.22
CA GLY A 56 -9.45 15.51 0.25
C GLY A 56 -10.44 15.69 1.39
N LYS A 57 -9.97 16.12 2.56
CA LYS A 57 -10.83 16.41 3.73
C LYS A 57 -11.87 17.51 3.48
N ARG A 58 -11.67 18.39 2.50
CA ARG A 58 -12.57 19.50 2.15
C ARG A 58 -13.51 19.18 0.98
N MET A 59 -13.34 18.04 0.32
CA MET A 59 -14.09 17.68 -0.88
C MET A 59 -15.55 17.36 -0.54
N SER A 60 -16.49 17.85 -1.35
CA SER A 60 -17.88 17.40 -1.31
C SER A 60 -18.05 16.04 -2.01
N GLU A 61 -19.19 15.40 -1.82
CA GLU A 61 -19.61 14.20 -2.58
C GLU A 61 -19.54 14.45 -4.09
N GLN A 62 -19.99 15.63 -4.55
CA GLN A 62 -20.02 15.98 -5.96
C GLN A 62 -18.61 16.14 -6.54
N ASP A 63 -17.67 16.68 -5.77
CA ASP A 63 -16.29 16.86 -6.20
C ASP A 63 -15.60 15.51 -6.40
N ILE A 64 -15.80 14.58 -5.47
CA ILE A 64 -15.26 13.22 -5.58
C ILE A 64 -15.91 12.50 -6.77
N ALA A 65 -17.23 12.59 -6.94
CA ALA A 65 -17.94 11.98 -8.05
C ALA A 65 -17.45 12.47 -9.42
N LYS A 66 -17.05 13.75 -9.55
CA LYS A 66 -16.45 14.30 -10.79
C LYS A 66 -15.07 13.75 -11.10
N LEU A 67 -14.30 13.36 -10.07
CA LEU A 67 -12.96 12.79 -10.25
C LEU A 67 -13.02 11.34 -10.78
N MET A 68 -14.02 10.56 -10.36
CA MET A 68 -14.05 9.13 -10.63
C MET A 68 -14.08 8.73 -12.12
N PRO A 69 -14.84 9.40 -13.02
CA PRO A 69 -14.78 9.13 -14.45
C PRO A 69 -13.37 9.32 -15.04
N ILE A 70 -12.64 10.34 -14.59
CA ILE A 70 -11.26 10.62 -15.05
C ILE A 70 -10.34 9.47 -14.63
N LEU A 71 -10.39 9.05 -13.37
CA LEU A 71 -9.58 7.95 -12.85
C LEU A 71 -9.86 6.63 -13.57
N ARG A 72 -11.15 6.29 -13.74
CA ARG A 72 -11.55 5.08 -14.50
C ARG A 72 -11.06 5.10 -15.93
N HIS A 73 -11.20 6.24 -16.63
CA HIS A 73 -10.78 6.37 -18.02
C HIS A 73 -9.29 6.06 -18.20
N HIS A 74 -8.47 6.39 -17.21
CA HIS A 74 -7.02 6.18 -17.23
C HIS A 74 -6.57 4.79 -16.76
N ASP A 75 -7.52 3.94 -16.34
CA ASP A 75 -7.28 2.58 -15.88
C ASP A 75 -6.30 2.52 -14.71
N VAL A 76 -6.50 3.40 -13.72
CA VAL A 76 -5.71 3.42 -12.48
C VAL A 76 -6.12 2.28 -11.54
N LEU A 77 -5.28 2.01 -10.54
CA LEU A 77 -5.62 1.19 -9.39
C LEU A 77 -5.52 1.98 -8.10
N PHE A 78 -6.47 1.77 -7.19
CA PHE A 78 -6.40 2.27 -5.83
C PHE A 78 -6.39 1.10 -4.86
N GLU A 79 -5.35 1.03 -4.03
CA GLU A 79 -5.21 0.09 -2.92
C GLU A 79 -5.26 0.87 -1.61
N VAL A 80 -5.83 0.28 -0.57
CA VAL A 80 -5.94 0.92 0.74
C VAL A 80 -5.86 -0.11 1.86
N ALA A 81 -5.06 0.21 2.86
CA ALA A 81 -4.95 -0.53 4.11
C ALA A 81 -5.36 0.38 5.27
N ALA A 82 -6.18 -0.15 6.16
CA ALA A 82 -6.81 0.59 7.24
C ALA A 82 -6.72 -0.17 8.55
N ILE A 83 -6.75 0.57 9.65
CA ILE A 83 -6.87 0.07 11.01
C ILE A 83 -7.98 0.84 11.71
N ASP A 84 -8.77 0.15 12.53
CA ASP A 84 -9.68 0.78 13.47
C ASP A 84 -9.11 0.64 14.88
N LEU A 85 -8.50 1.72 15.37
CA LEU A 85 -7.85 1.73 16.69
C LEU A 85 -8.87 1.63 17.82
N GLY A 86 -10.16 1.88 17.55
CA GLY A 86 -11.22 1.66 18.52
C GLY A 86 -11.39 0.19 18.91
N LEU A 87 -10.89 -0.73 18.09
CA LEU A 87 -10.95 -2.17 18.33
C LEU A 87 -9.73 -2.72 19.09
N HIS A 88 -8.72 -1.88 19.34
CA HIS A 88 -7.44 -2.29 19.87
C HIS A 88 -7.25 -1.82 21.31
N THR A 89 -6.40 -2.54 22.04
CA THR A 89 -5.86 -2.09 23.33
C THR A 89 -4.43 -1.61 23.19
N GLU A 90 -3.99 -0.72 24.07
CA GLU A 90 -2.60 -0.25 24.07
C GLU A 90 -1.63 -1.40 24.33
N ASP A 91 -1.93 -2.23 25.33
CA ASP A 91 -1.15 -3.42 25.68
C ASP A 91 -1.09 -4.43 24.53
N GLY A 92 -2.18 -4.61 23.78
CA GLY A 92 -2.20 -5.44 22.58
C GLY A 92 -1.22 -4.96 21.51
N ILE A 93 -1.25 -3.66 21.19
CA ILE A 93 -0.35 -3.06 20.21
C ILE A 93 1.11 -3.13 20.68
N ARG A 94 1.38 -2.89 21.97
CA ARG A 94 2.73 -3.00 22.56
C ARG A 94 3.26 -4.43 22.49
N ARG A 95 2.44 -5.43 22.82
CA ARG A 95 2.82 -6.85 22.69
C ARG A 95 3.11 -7.21 21.23
N ASN A 96 2.31 -6.72 20.28
CA ASN A 96 2.56 -6.92 18.86
C ASN A 96 3.89 -6.27 18.41
N GLN A 97 4.18 -5.05 18.85
CA GLN A 97 5.45 -4.38 18.58
C GLN A 97 6.63 -5.20 19.12
N ALA A 98 6.56 -5.65 20.37
CA ALA A 98 7.60 -6.47 20.98
C ALA A 98 7.82 -7.78 20.21
N ALA A 99 6.75 -8.50 19.86
CA ALA A 99 6.85 -9.74 19.08
C ALA A 99 7.46 -9.52 17.68
N ARG A 100 7.12 -8.40 17.01
CA ARG A 100 7.73 -8.03 15.72
C ARG A 100 9.21 -7.69 15.89
N ALA A 101 9.58 -6.98 16.96
CA ALA A 101 10.97 -6.65 17.28
C ALA A 101 11.81 -7.91 17.54
N GLU A 102 11.29 -8.86 18.32
CA GLU A 102 11.91 -10.17 18.55
C GLU A 102 12.09 -10.93 17.24
N GLY A 103 11.06 -10.92 16.39
CA GLY A 103 11.05 -11.52 15.06
C GLY A 103 12.16 -11.00 14.13
N MET A 104 12.60 -9.74 14.29
CA MET A 104 13.69 -9.18 13.48
C MET A 104 15.02 -9.91 13.67
N THR A 105 15.25 -10.43 14.88
CA THR A 105 16.48 -11.14 15.24
C THR A 105 16.31 -12.66 15.22
N ASN A 106 15.09 -13.15 14.96
CA ASN A 106 14.76 -14.57 14.94
C ASN A 106 15.37 -15.24 13.69
N GLY A 107 16.57 -15.81 13.84
CA GLY A 107 17.33 -16.40 12.75
C GLY A 107 18.76 -15.85 12.60
N LEU A 108 19.11 -14.80 13.36
CA LEU A 108 20.51 -14.39 13.46
C LEU A 108 21.33 -15.49 14.16
N THR A 109 22.51 -15.76 13.61
CA THR A 109 23.47 -16.74 14.13
C THR A 109 24.88 -16.22 13.89
N ASP A 110 25.86 -16.76 14.60
CA ASP A 110 27.29 -16.40 14.47
C ASP A 110 27.90 -16.74 13.10
N LYS A 111 27.16 -17.44 12.23
CA LYS A 111 27.54 -17.70 10.84
C LYS A 111 27.36 -16.47 9.93
N HIS A 112 26.60 -15.47 10.37
CA HIS A 112 26.41 -14.23 9.62
C HIS A 112 27.59 -13.28 9.82
N GLN A 113 27.82 -12.39 8.85
CA GLN A 113 28.83 -11.33 9.02
C GLN A 113 28.46 -10.40 10.18
N GLN A 114 29.44 -10.02 11.00
CA GLN A 114 29.22 -9.18 12.18
C GLN A 114 28.52 -7.85 11.84
N THR A 115 28.87 -7.25 10.70
CA THR A 115 28.26 -6.01 10.21
C THR A 115 26.75 -6.14 9.95
N LEU A 116 26.29 -7.30 9.47
CA LEU A 116 24.87 -7.60 9.30
C LEU A 116 24.19 -7.77 10.65
N ILE A 117 24.80 -8.54 11.56
CA ILE A 117 24.30 -8.77 12.92
C ILE A 117 24.10 -7.42 13.63
N ASP A 118 25.11 -6.57 13.62
CA ASP A 118 25.07 -5.25 14.25
C ASP A 118 23.99 -4.35 13.63
N SER A 119 23.83 -4.39 12.30
CA SER A 119 22.83 -3.61 11.58
C SER A 119 21.41 -4.04 11.94
N VAL A 120 21.14 -5.34 12.05
CA VAL A 120 19.82 -5.86 12.44
C VAL A 120 19.52 -5.52 13.90
N TRP A 121 20.50 -5.64 14.80
CA TRP A 121 20.33 -5.23 16.20
C TRP A 121 20.13 -3.72 16.37
N LYS A 122 20.78 -2.90 15.54
CA LYS A 122 20.52 -1.46 15.49
C LYS A 122 19.08 -1.19 15.07
N ALA A 123 18.63 -1.78 13.96
CA ALA A 123 17.26 -1.61 13.47
C ALA A 123 16.21 -2.08 14.48
N ARG A 124 16.47 -3.18 15.22
CA ARG A 124 15.57 -3.67 16.28
C ARG A 124 15.45 -2.64 17.40
N ARG A 125 16.58 -2.12 17.89
CA ARG A 125 16.58 -1.11 18.97
C ARG A 125 15.90 0.19 18.54
N GLU A 126 16.04 0.59 17.28
CA GLU A 126 15.30 1.73 16.73
C GLU A 126 13.79 1.43 16.75
N PHE A 127 13.37 0.27 16.26
CA PHE A 127 11.97 -0.14 16.22
C PHE A 127 11.30 -0.28 17.60
N GLU A 128 12.03 -0.79 18.60
CA GLU A 128 11.56 -0.88 20.00
C GLU A 128 11.27 0.50 20.60
N ASN A 129 11.98 1.53 20.15
CA ASN A 129 11.80 2.91 20.62
C ASN A 129 10.76 3.71 19.82
N TYR A 130 10.10 3.10 18.82
CA TYR A 130 9.07 3.80 18.05
C TYR A 130 7.86 4.13 18.92
N SER A 131 7.30 5.33 18.71
CA SER A 131 5.99 5.65 19.23
C SER A 131 4.96 4.66 18.68
N LEU A 132 3.88 4.41 19.43
CA LEU A 132 2.81 3.52 18.96
C LEU A 132 2.25 3.97 17.61
N GLN A 133 2.12 5.29 17.43
CA GLN A 133 1.68 5.89 16.17
C GLN A 133 2.57 5.45 15.00
N LEU A 134 3.89 5.59 15.13
CA LEU A 134 4.85 5.23 14.09
C LEU A 134 4.89 3.72 13.85
N ASN A 135 4.75 2.91 14.91
CA ASN A 135 4.65 1.45 14.80
C ASN A 135 3.39 1.02 14.02
N ILE A 136 2.23 1.64 14.32
CA ILE A 136 0.96 1.37 13.63
C ILE A 136 1.07 1.75 12.16
N GLN A 137 1.56 2.96 11.85
CA GLN A 137 1.80 3.40 10.48
C GLN A 137 2.72 2.44 9.73
N SER A 138 3.81 2.01 10.39
CA SER A 138 4.74 1.01 9.86
C SER A 138 4.04 -0.30 9.53
N ALA A 139 3.17 -0.81 10.40
CA ALA A 139 2.46 -2.06 10.13
C ALA A 139 1.54 -1.97 8.89
N ILE A 140 0.83 -0.85 8.77
CA ILE A 140 -0.12 -0.63 7.67
C ILE A 140 0.58 -0.48 6.33
N ILE A 141 1.70 0.27 6.29
CA ILE A 141 2.43 0.47 5.04
C ILE A 141 3.03 -0.84 4.53
N PHE A 142 3.51 -1.71 5.42
CA PHE A 142 4.02 -3.03 5.04
C PHE A 142 2.98 -3.87 4.31
N GLU A 143 1.76 -3.89 4.84
CA GLU A 143 0.65 -4.63 4.24
C GLU A 143 0.16 -4.00 2.95
N LEU A 144 0.14 -2.67 2.86
CA LEU A 144 -0.23 -1.95 1.64
C LEU A 144 0.75 -2.23 0.49
N LEU A 145 2.06 -2.17 0.75
CA LEU A 145 3.10 -2.34 -0.27
C LEU A 145 3.06 -3.70 -0.94
N ASP A 146 2.85 -4.74 -0.13
CA ASP A 146 2.66 -6.10 -0.59
C ASP A 146 1.53 -6.17 -1.63
N ARG A 147 0.36 -5.61 -1.28
CA ARG A 147 -0.80 -5.57 -2.20
C ARG A 147 -0.57 -4.71 -3.44
N VAL A 148 0.09 -3.57 -3.30
CA VAL A 148 0.38 -2.66 -4.42
C VAL A 148 1.21 -3.38 -5.48
N ILE A 149 2.27 -4.08 -5.06
CA ILE A 149 3.15 -4.80 -5.99
C ILE A 149 2.41 -6.02 -6.55
N GLU A 150 1.80 -6.85 -5.71
CA GLU A 150 1.09 -8.06 -6.14
C GLU A 150 -0.05 -7.72 -7.12
N HIS A 151 -0.97 -6.83 -6.73
CA HIS A 151 -2.11 -6.49 -7.56
C HIS A 151 -1.72 -5.65 -8.78
N GLY A 152 -0.81 -4.68 -8.62
CA GLY A 152 -0.34 -3.86 -9.73
C GLY A 152 0.28 -4.71 -10.83
N THR A 153 1.16 -5.66 -10.44
CA THR A 153 1.82 -6.54 -11.41
C THR A 153 0.85 -7.51 -12.07
N MET A 154 -0.01 -8.20 -11.32
CA MET A 154 -1.03 -9.10 -11.87
C MET A 154 -2.06 -8.39 -12.77
N TYR A 155 -2.44 -7.17 -12.42
CA TYR A 155 -3.44 -6.43 -13.18
C TYR A 155 -2.90 -5.94 -14.51
N TYR A 156 -1.71 -5.33 -14.51
CA TYR A 156 -1.11 -4.75 -15.71
C TYR A 156 -0.40 -5.80 -16.59
N SER A 157 0.03 -6.95 -16.06
CA SER A 157 0.57 -8.04 -16.90
C SER A 157 -0.42 -8.57 -17.95
N GLN A 158 -1.73 -8.38 -17.74
CA GLN A 158 -2.76 -8.80 -18.69
C GLN A 158 -3.24 -7.68 -19.62
N ARG A 159 -2.95 -6.42 -19.28
CA ARG A 159 -3.57 -5.23 -19.90
C ARG A 159 -2.55 -4.33 -20.57
N ARG A 160 -1.45 -4.06 -19.87
CA ARG A 160 -0.36 -3.17 -20.28
C ARG A 160 0.98 -3.67 -19.72
N PRO A 161 1.53 -4.79 -20.23
CA PRO A 161 2.74 -5.42 -19.68
C PRO A 161 3.93 -4.47 -19.57
N LYS A 162 4.06 -3.52 -20.51
CA LYS A 162 5.11 -2.49 -20.51
C LYS A 162 5.14 -1.63 -19.25
N GLU A 163 4.01 -1.48 -18.55
CA GLU A 163 3.95 -0.69 -17.32
C GLU A 163 4.76 -1.29 -16.17
N LEU A 164 5.12 -2.56 -16.29
CA LEU A 164 5.90 -3.33 -15.33
C LEU A 164 7.42 -3.11 -15.46
N SER A 165 7.90 -2.32 -16.43
CA SER A 165 9.33 -2.11 -16.64
C SER A 165 9.98 -1.11 -15.68
N ALA A 166 9.16 -0.36 -14.94
CA ALA A 166 9.62 0.67 -14.00
C ALA A 166 8.57 0.92 -12.91
N PHE A 167 9.04 1.21 -11.69
CA PHE A 167 8.22 1.49 -10.52
C PHE A 167 8.66 2.83 -9.93
N HIS A 168 7.83 3.86 -10.07
CA HIS A 168 8.11 5.20 -9.57
C HIS A 168 7.28 5.47 -8.32
N TRP A 169 7.92 5.50 -7.15
CA TRP A 169 7.27 5.72 -5.86
C TRP A 169 7.38 7.18 -5.44
N VAL A 170 6.24 7.79 -5.17
CA VAL A 170 6.14 9.15 -4.65
C VAL A 170 5.32 9.11 -3.38
N ILE A 171 5.95 9.46 -2.26
CA ILE A 171 5.33 9.42 -0.94
C ILE A 171 5.18 10.85 -0.44
N ASP A 172 4.02 11.18 0.13
CA ASP A 172 3.82 12.46 0.82
C ASP A 172 4.82 12.59 1.99
N ALA A 173 5.65 13.63 1.94
CA ALA A 173 6.69 13.88 2.92
C ALA A 173 6.08 14.46 4.20
N LYS A 174 6.38 13.84 5.36
CA LYS A 174 6.01 14.38 6.66
C LYS A 174 7.18 15.19 7.25
N GLY A 175 7.34 16.45 6.87
CA GLY A 175 8.32 17.36 7.50
C GLY A 175 9.21 18.13 6.51
N ASP A 176 10.38 18.56 6.98
CA ASP A 176 11.37 19.29 6.17
C ASP A 176 12.36 18.32 5.49
N ASN A 177 12.47 18.39 4.17
CA ASN A 177 13.33 17.54 3.33
C ASN A 177 14.84 17.71 3.59
N SER A 178 15.26 18.66 4.43
CA SER A 178 16.67 18.89 4.75
C SER A 178 17.26 17.83 5.71
N ILE A 179 16.41 17.10 6.44
CA ILE A 179 16.80 16.03 7.37
C ILE A 179 15.90 14.83 7.13
N PRO A 180 16.42 13.68 6.66
CA PRO A 180 15.63 12.47 6.52
C PRO A 180 14.93 12.15 7.84
N THR A 181 13.61 12.11 7.83
CA THR A 181 12.87 11.78 9.05
C THR A 181 13.15 10.32 9.44
N PRO A 182 12.99 9.94 10.72
CA PRO A 182 13.07 8.53 11.12
C PRO A 182 12.19 7.62 10.24
N TRP A 183 11.07 8.13 9.75
CA TRP A 183 10.19 7.47 8.81
C TRP A 183 10.84 7.22 7.44
N GLU A 184 11.48 8.22 6.86
CA GLU A 184 12.17 8.09 5.56
C GLU A 184 13.40 7.17 5.66
N GLY A 185 14.15 7.27 6.77
CA GLY A 185 15.22 6.34 7.10
C GLY A 185 14.71 4.90 7.19
N TRP A 186 13.58 4.68 7.87
CA TRP A 186 12.95 3.37 8.02
C TRP A 186 12.52 2.73 6.69
N TRP A 187 11.99 3.53 5.75
CA TRP A 187 11.71 3.08 4.39
C TRP A 187 12.96 2.57 3.67
N ALA A 188 14.08 3.26 3.84
CA ALA A 188 15.33 2.89 3.21
C ALA A 188 15.99 1.67 3.85
N THR A 189 15.93 1.53 5.17
CA THR A 189 16.72 0.55 5.94
C THR A 189 15.96 -0.72 6.29
N PHE A 190 14.66 -0.65 6.61
CA PHE A 190 13.91 -1.79 7.14
C PHE A 190 12.80 -2.29 6.22
N ILE A 191 12.02 -1.39 5.59
CA ILE A 191 10.87 -1.81 4.77
C ILE A 191 11.29 -2.78 3.66
N LYS A 192 12.40 -2.50 2.99
CA LYS A 192 12.91 -3.33 1.88
C LYS A 192 13.30 -4.75 2.31
N PRO A 193 14.24 -4.95 3.27
CA PRO A 193 14.63 -6.31 3.67
C PRO A 193 13.49 -7.08 4.34
N ALA A 194 12.61 -6.41 5.09
CA ALA A 194 11.46 -7.06 5.71
C ALA A 194 10.43 -7.52 4.67
N LEU A 195 10.14 -6.72 3.65
CA LEU A 195 9.25 -7.12 2.57
C LEU A 195 9.87 -8.24 1.71
N GLN A 196 11.19 -8.20 1.45
CA GLN A 196 11.91 -9.30 0.78
C GLN A 196 11.80 -10.60 1.57
N SER A 197 11.96 -10.53 2.90
CA SER A 197 11.82 -11.69 3.79
C SER A 197 10.36 -12.19 3.90
N LYS A 198 9.37 -11.31 3.77
CA LYS A 198 7.95 -11.70 3.69
C LYS A 198 7.69 -12.49 2.41
N MET A 199 8.02 -11.90 1.26
CA MET A 199 7.83 -12.55 -0.05
C MET A 199 8.67 -13.81 -0.23
N ALA A 200 9.78 -13.93 0.51
CA ALA A 200 10.57 -15.15 0.52
C ALA A 200 9.83 -16.34 1.14
N ARG A 201 9.05 -16.08 2.20
CA ARG A 201 8.29 -17.10 2.93
C ARG A 201 6.93 -17.36 2.31
N ASP A 202 6.30 -16.29 1.82
CA ASP A 202 4.98 -16.33 1.16
C ASP A 202 5.09 -15.56 -0.18
N PRO A 203 5.49 -16.25 -1.26
CA PRO A 203 5.67 -15.62 -2.56
C PRO A 203 4.39 -15.01 -3.10
N MET A 204 4.50 -13.82 -3.71
CA MET A 204 3.38 -13.14 -4.35
C MET A 204 2.66 -14.02 -5.36
N GLY A 205 1.35 -13.86 -5.42
CA GLY A 205 0.54 -14.44 -6.47
C GLY A 205 1.00 -13.97 -7.85
N SER A 206 1.00 -14.90 -8.79
CA SER A 206 1.19 -14.59 -10.21
C SER A 206 0.10 -15.26 -11.04
N LEU A 207 -0.32 -14.57 -12.09
CA LEU A 207 -1.28 -15.13 -13.04
C LEU A 207 -0.50 -15.86 -14.13
N LYS A 208 -0.74 -17.16 -14.30
CA LYS A 208 -0.09 -17.96 -15.37
C LYS A 208 -0.25 -17.35 -16.78
N ILE A 209 -1.29 -16.55 -16.97
CA ILE A 209 -1.71 -15.94 -18.23
C ILE A 209 -1.16 -14.53 -18.43
N GLY A 210 -0.49 -13.97 -17.42
CA GLY A 210 0.06 -12.62 -17.45
C GLY A 210 1.37 -12.59 -18.25
N ASP A 211 1.58 -11.50 -18.99
CA ASP A 211 2.88 -11.19 -19.59
C ASP A 211 3.74 -10.41 -18.60
N TYR A 212 4.72 -11.11 -18.02
CA TYR A 212 5.71 -10.56 -17.09
C TYR A 212 7.08 -10.35 -17.75
N SER A 213 7.17 -10.42 -19.09
CA SER A 213 8.46 -10.30 -19.79
C SER A 213 9.20 -8.99 -19.50
N HIS A 214 8.47 -7.92 -19.17
CA HIS A 214 9.01 -6.62 -18.78
C HIS A 214 9.55 -6.55 -17.35
N MET A 215 9.29 -7.58 -16.52
CA MET A 215 9.78 -7.66 -15.15
C MET A 215 11.14 -8.36 -15.01
N LYS A 216 11.67 -8.96 -16.08
CA LYS A 216 12.92 -9.73 -16.05
C LYS A 216 14.10 -9.00 -15.40
N ARG A 217 14.19 -7.68 -15.59
CA ARG A 217 15.26 -6.85 -14.98
C ARG A 217 15.19 -6.73 -13.46
N PHE A 218 14.04 -7.08 -12.88
CA PHE A 218 13.82 -7.10 -11.44
C PHE A 218 13.94 -8.52 -10.88
N GLU A 219 14.32 -9.52 -11.67
CA GLU A 219 14.63 -10.85 -11.17
C GLU A 219 16.09 -10.89 -10.71
N PHE A 220 16.40 -11.69 -9.69
CA PHE A 220 17.79 -11.96 -9.36
C PHE A 220 18.44 -12.80 -10.48
N ASP A 221 19.57 -12.33 -11.01
CA ASP A 221 20.36 -13.11 -11.99
C ASP A 221 20.89 -14.40 -11.35
N GLU A 222 21.46 -14.26 -10.16
CA GLU A 222 21.98 -15.33 -9.32
C GLU A 222 21.34 -15.30 -7.93
N ILE A 223 21.02 -16.48 -7.40
CA ILE A 223 20.48 -16.65 -6.05
C ILE A 223 21.60 -17.24 -5.19
N SER A 224 22.04 -16.53 -4.16
CA SER A 224 23.07 -17.04 -3.24
C SER A 224 22.60 -18.29 -2.49
N ASP A 225 23.51 -19.14 -2.02
CA ASP A 225 23.16 -20.35 -1.24
C ASP A 225 22.28 -20.02 -0.02
N PHE A 226 22.54 -18.88 0.62
CA PHE A 226 21.72 -18.37 1.72
C PHE A 226 20.28 -18.10 1.26
N MET A 227 20.11 -17.37 0.15
CA MET A 227 18.78 -17.10 -0.40
C MET A 227 18.10 -18.37 -0.90
N THR A 228 18.85 -19.32 -1.48
CA THR A 228 18.31 -20.62 -1.90
C THR A 228 17.79 -21.42 -0.71
N GLY A 229 18.51 -21.43 0.41
CA GLY A 229 18.06 -22.08 1.64
C GLY A 229 16.81 -21.44 2.24
N LEU A 230 16.68 -20.12 2.14
CA LEU A 230 15.53 -19.37 2.65
C LEU A 230 14.29 -19.48 1.75
N LEU A 231 14.48 -19.25 0.45
CA LEU A 231 13.42 -19.16 -0.56
C LEU A 231 12.93 -20.53 -1.01
N LYS A 232 13.79 -21.56 -0.91
CA LYS A 232 13.55 -22.91 -1.45
C LYS A 232 12.88 -22.86 -2.83
N PRO A 233 13.47 -22.12 -3.79
CA PRO A 233 12.83 -21.87 -5.07
C PRO A 233 12.62 -23.21 -5.80
N LYS A 234 11.47 -23.36 -6.45
CA LYS A 234 11.23 -24.52 -7.31
C LYS A 234 12.16 -24.43 -8.52
N PRO A 235 12.78 -25.53 -8.98
CA PRO A 235 13.68 -25.53 -10.14
C PRO A 235 13.07 -24.89 -11.39
N ASP A 236 11.78 -25.15 -11.64
CA ASP A 236 11.02 -24.60 -12.78
C ASP A 236 10.09 -23.44 -12.36
N GLY A 237 10.31 -22.87 -11.17
CA GLY A 237 9.52 -21.75 -10.64
C GLY A 237 9.99 -20.40 -11.19
N PRO A 238 9.17 -19.35 -11.06
CA PRO A 238 9.61 -18.00 -11.36
C PRO A 238 10.80 -17.62 -10.47
N LYS A 239 11.76 -16.90 -11.05
CA LYS A 239 12.91 -16.38 -10.29
C LYS A 239 12.42 -15.42 -9.19
N PRO A 240 13.10 -15.38 -8.03
CA PRO A 240 12.79 -14.41 -6.99
C PRO A 240 12.99 -12.99 -7.50
N MET A 241 12.06 -12.11 -7.14
CA MET A 241 12.12 -10.69 -7.47
C MET A 241 13.05 -9.94 -6.49
N ASN A 242 13.89 -9.08 -7.04
CA ASN A 242 14.74 -8.12 -6.36
C ASN A 242 13.90 -6.88 -5.99
N LEU A 243 13.33 -6.91 -4.79
CA LEU A 243 12.54 -5.79 -4.27
C LEU A 243 13.37 -4.55 -3.98
N GLY A 244 14.68 -4.71 -3.78
CA GLY A 244 15.60 -3.59 -3.65
C GLY A 244 15.49 -2.67 -4.86
N LEU A 245 15.52 -3.24 -6.07
CA LEU A 245 15.32 -2.49 -7.32
C LEU A 245 13.89 -1.96 -7.45
N VAL A 246 12.89 -2.82 -7.24
CA VAL A 246 11.46 -2.43 -7.35
C VAL A 246 11.10 -1.24 -6.46
N LEU A 247 11.60 -1.21 -5.22
CA LEU A 247 11.26 -0.20 -4.22
C LEU A 247 12.19 1.03 -4.25
N SER A 248 13.39 0.95 -4.82
CA SER A 248 14.42 1.99 -4.62
C SER A 248 14.85 2.70 -5.90
N GLU A 249 14.74 2.07 -7.07
CA GLU A 249 15.28 2.65 -8.32
C GLU A 249 14.71 4.04 -8.60
N SER A 250 13.44 4.27 -8.23
CA SER A 250 12.79 5.57 -8.35
C SER A 250 11.87 5.83 -7.14
N LEU A 251 12.45 5.98 -5.96
CA LEU A 251 11.74 6.41 -4.75
C LEU A 251 12.06 7.86 -4.39
N ARG A 252 11.03 8.65 -4.10
CA ARG A 252 11.20 9.99 -3.53
C ARG A 252 10.07 10.38 -2.60
N PHE A 253 10.40 11.23 -1.64
CA PHE A 253 9.46 11.91 -0.77
C PHE A 253 9.19 13.31 -1.34
N SER A 254 7.93 13.72 -1.39
CA SER A 254 7.53 15.00 -1.95
C SER A 254 6.70 15.80 -0.97
N LYS A 255 7.01 17.09 -0.87
CA LYS A 255 6.20 18.11 -0.16
C LYS A 255 5.43 19.01 -1.12
N ASP A 256 5.65 18.81 -2.43
CA ASP A 256 5.10 19.67 -3.46
C ASP A 256 3.64 19.24 -3.74
N PRO A 257 2.77 20.19 -4.10
CA PRO A 257 1.40 19.90 -4.49
C PRO A 257 1.39 19.19 -5.86
N GLU A 258 1.55 17.87 -5.82
CA GLU A 258 1.59 17.02 -6.99
C GLU A 258 0.22 16.41 -7.28
N PRO A 259 -0.24 16.41 -8.55
CA PRO A 259 -1.53 15.84 -8.92
C PRO A 259 -1.76 14.41 -8.43
N GLY A 260 -0.73 13.57 -8.49
CA GLY A 260 -0.82 12.18 -8.01
C GLY A 260 -1.03 12.08 -6.51
N LEU A 261 -0.33 12.90 -5.72
CA LEU A 261 -0.49 12.99 -4.26
C LEU A 261 -1.86 13.55 -3.87
N GLU A 262 -2.31 14.61 -4.54
CA GLU A 262 -3.64 15.18 -4.31
C GLU A 262 -4.76 14.16 -4.63
N MET A 263 -4.63 13.40 -5.72
CA MET A 263 -5.62 12.37 -6.08
C MET A 263 -5.67 11.23 -5.06
N VAL A 264 -4.53 10.76 -4.54
CA VAL A 264 -4.52 9.73 -3.49
C VAL A 264 -5.00 10.27 -2.14
N ASP A 265 -4.68 11.52 -1.77
CA ASP A 265 -5.23 12.19 -0.58
C ASP A 265 -6.77 12.23 -0.65
N ILE A 266 -7.33 12.62 -1.80
CA ILE A 266 -8.78 12.65 -2.04
C ILE A 266 -9.40 11.27 -1.84
N LEU A 267 -8.87 10.23 -2.51
CA LEU A 267 -9.42 8.88 -2.44
C LEU A 267 -9.32 8.31 -1.02
N THR A 268 -8.18 8.49 -0.37
CA THR A 268 -7.93 7.95 0.96
C THR A 268 -8.83 8.63 2.00
N ASN A 269 -8.97 9.97 1.95
CA ASN A 269 -9.90 10.68 2.83
C ASN A 269 -11.36 10.33 2.56
N ALA A 270 -11.76 10.19 1.30
CA ALA A 270 -13.12 9.81 0.95
C ALA A 270 -13.48 8.42 1.49
N THR A 271 -12.60 7.44 1.31
CA THR A 271 -12.77 6.09 1.86
C THR A 271 -12.85 6.12 3.39
N ARG A 272 -11.98 6.89 4.07
CA ARG A 272 -12.05 7.06 5.53
C ARG A 272 -13.38 7.65 5.98
N ARG A 273 -13.84 8.71 5.33
CA ARG A 273 -15.12 9.35 5.66
C ARG A 273 -16.30 8.41 5.41
N ALA A 274 -16.25 7.60 4.36
CA ALA A 274 -17.27 6.58 4.09
C ALA A 274 -17.37 5.55 5.22
N LEU A 275 -16.23 5.02 5.70
CA LEU A 275 -16.21 4.08 6.84
C LEU A 275 -16.66 4.73 8.15
N ARG A 276 -16.40 6.03 8.35
CA ARG A 276 -16.86 6.77 9.52
C ARG A 276 -18.33 7.25 9.44
N GLY A 277 -18.99 7.06 8.30
CA GLY A 277 -20.35 7.58 8.07
C GLY A 277 -20.44 9.09 7.80
N ASN A 278 -19.32 9.74 7.48
CA ASN A 278 -19.19 11.19 7.27
C ASN A 278 -19.10 11.59 5.78
N LEU A 279 -19.43 10.68 4.87
CA LEU A 279 -19.54 10.91 3.43
C LEU A 279 -20.69 10.06 2.90
N GLN A 280 -21.64 10.70 2.20
CA GLN A 280 -22.79 9.98 1.65
C GLN A 280 -22.39 9.10 0.46
N ARG A 281 -23.26 8.13 0.14
CA ARG A 281 -22.99 7.10 -0.86
C ARG A 281 -22.60 7.68 -2.21
N GLU A 282 -23.20 8.79 -2.61
CA GLU A 282 -22.95 9.50 -3.87
C GLU A 282 -21.47 9.90 -4.01
N GLY A 283 -20.80 10.19 -2.88
CA GLY A 283 -19.40 10.59 -2.86
C GLY A 283 -18.40 9.44 -2.92
N TRP A 284 -18.76 8.21 -2.54
CA TRP A 284 -17.79 7.10 -2.47
C TRP A 284 -18.16 5.85 -3.26
N GLN A 285 -19.41 5.69 -3.72
CA GLN A 285 -19.87 4.45 -4.37
C GLN A 285 -19.10 4.06 -5.64
N GLU A 286 -18.47 5.04 -6.27
CA GLU A 286 -17.69 4.84 -7.49
C GLU A 286 -16.21 4.52 -7.21
N ILE A 287 -15.68 4.82 -6.01
CA ILE A 287 -14.28 4.52 -5.62
C ILE A 287 -13.94 3.04 -5.81
N PRO A 288 -14.79 2.07 -5.40
CA PRO A 288 -14.53 0.65 -5.63
C PRO A 288 -14.19 0.28 -7.06
N THR A 289 -14.73 0.99 -8.05
CA THR A 289 -14.56 0.66 -9.48
C THR A 289 -13.11 0.74 -9.97
N ILE A 290 -12.21 1.37 -9.20
CA ILE A 290 -10.77 1.40 -9.45
C ILE A 290 -9.96 0.54 -8.48
N MET A 291 -10.62 -0.23 -7.61
CA MET A 291 -10.00 -1.17 -6.66
C MET A 291 -10.17 -2.61 -7.12
N ILE A 292 -9.25 -3.51 -6.78
CA ILE A 292 -9.39 -4.93 -7.10
C ILE A 292 -10.19 -5.66 -6.02
N ALA A 293 -11.26 -6.36 -6.43
CA ALA A 293 -12.05 -7.21 -5.54
C ALA A 293 -11.19 -8.34 -4.96
N ARG A 294 -11.21 -8.49 -3.62
CA ARG A 294 -10.50 -9.56 -2.90
C ARG A 294 -11.32 -10.05 -1.71
N ASN A 295 -11.19 -11.35 -1.41
CA ASN A 295 -11.77 -11.95 -0.21
C ASN A 295 -10.85 -11.76 1.00
N PRO A 296 -11.39 -11.46 2.19
CA PRO A 296 -12.82 -11.22 2.45
C PRO A 296 -13.28 -9.80 2.07
N THR A 297 -12.37 -8.82 1.98
CA THR A 297 -12.72 -7.42 1.69
C THR A 297 -11.71 -6.73 0.75
N THR A 298 -12.21 -5.78 -0.05
CA THR A 298 -11.38 -4.95 -0.93
C THR A 298 -10.50 -3.98 -0.15
N ILE A 299 -11.04 -3.35 0.90
CA ILE A 299 -10.26 -2.58 1.88
C ILE A 299 -9.55 -3.56 2.81
N GLN A 300 -8.22 -3.48 2.93
CA GLN A 300 -7.50 -4.31 3.88
C GLN A 300 -7.70 -3.75 5.29
N LEU A 301 -8.28 -4.54 6.19
CA LEU A 301 -8.37 -4.18 7.60
C LEU A 301 -7.28 -4.93 8.38
N LEU A 302 -6.46 -4.18 9.10
CA LEU A 302 -5.42 -4.73 9.95
C LEU A 302 -5.94 -4.86 11.38
N ALA A 303 -5.61 -6.00 11.99
CA ALA A 303 -5.69 -6.23 13.41
C ALA A 303 -4.27 -6.44 13.94
N LEU A 304 -3.83 -5.56 14.84
CA LEU A 304 -2.53 -5.66 15.51
C LEU A 304 -2.67 -6.24 16.93
N ASP A 305 -3.89 -6.51 17.39
CA ASP A 305 -4.18 -7.12 18.68
C ASP A 305 -4.90 -8.45 18.44
N SER A 306 -4.44 -9.52 19.08
CA SER A 306 -5.08 -10.85 19.02
C SER A 306 -6.50 -10.85 19.60
N ASN A 307 -6.84 -9.81 20.38
CA ASN A 307 -8.15 -9.64 20.98
C ASN A 307 -9.18 -9.02 20.02
N VAL A 308 -8.80 -8.61 18.80
CA VAL A 308 -9.77 -8.19 17.78
C VAL A 308 -10.48 -9.44 17.25
N PRO A 309 -11.77 -9.66 17.54
CA PRO A 309 -12.44 -10.89 17.16
C PRO A 309 -12.65 -10.94 15.64
N GLU A 310 -12.32 -12.06 15.01
CA GLU A 310 -12.56 -12.29 13.57
C GLU A 310 -14.05 -12.17 13.18
N SER A 311 -14.95 -12.44 14.14
CA SER A 311 -16.40 -12.42 13.97
C SER A 311 -17.07 -11.10 14.37
N MET A 312 -16.30 -10.05 14.68
CA MET A 312 -16.86 -8.77 15.13
C MET A 312 -17.67 -8.11 14.00
N LYS A 313 -18.95 -7.83 14.28
CA LYS A 313 -19.79 -7.01 13.40
C LYS A 313 -19.32 -5.56 13.48
N LEU A 314 -18.49 -5.16 12.53
CA LEU A 314 -18.07 -3.78 12.36
C LEU A 314 -19.29 -2.90 12.04
N SER A 315 -19.41 -1.75 12.70
CA SER A 315 -20.50 -0.79 12.47
C SER A 315 -20.56 -0.30 11.02
N TYR A 316 -19.42 -0.30 10.32
CA TYR A 316 -19.25 0.02 8.90
C TYR A 316 -19.19 -1.21 7.99
N GLY A 317 -19.59 -2.39 8.48
CA GLY A 317 -19.58 -3.65 7.71
C GLY A 317 -20.36 -3.57 6.40
N LYS A 318 -21.52 -2.88 6.39
CA LYS A 318 -22.30 -2.65 5.17
C LYS A 318 -21.53 -1.84 4.13
N THR A 319 -20.78 -0.82 4.56
CA THR A 319 -19.94 0.00 3.68
C THR A 319 -18.80 -0.83 3.11
N LEU A 320 -18.11 -1.65 3.93
CA LEU A 320 -17.06 -2.56 3.45
C LEU A 320 -17.58 -3.53 2.37
N MET A 321 -18.76 -4.11 2.59
CA MET A 321 -19.38 -5.01 1.61
C MET A 321 -19.78 -4.28 0.33
N ALA A 322 -20.27 -3.04 0.43
CA ALA A 322 -20.53 -2.22 -0.75
C ALA A 322 -19.25 -1.94 -1.55
N PHE A 323 -18.13 -1.66 -0.87
CA PHE A 323 -16.82 -1.54 -1.51
C PHE A 323 -16.38 -2.84 -2.17
N HIS A 324 -16.59 -3.98 -1.53
CA HIS A 324 -16.23 -5.28 -2.11
C HIS A 324 -17.05 -5.61 -3.36
N ASN A 325 -18.37 -5.44 -3.29
CA ASN A 325 -19.29 -5.82 -4.36
C ASN A 325 -19.15 -4.95 -5.62
N ALA A 326 -18.76 -3.68 -5.48
CA ALA A 326 -18.57 -2.76 -6.59
C ALA A 326 -17.13 -2.75 -7.13
N ALA A 327 -16.22 -3.52 -6.52
CA ALA A 327 -14.83 -3.56 -6.93
C ALA A 327 -14.63 -4.28 -8.28
N LYS A 328 -13.64 -3.85 -9.05
CA LYS A 328 -13.36 -4.46 -10.36
C LYS A 328 -12.63 -5.80 -10.21
N HIS A 329 -12.82 -6.67 -11.20
CA HIS A 329 -12.15 -7.97 -11.24
C HIS A 329 -10.66 -7.85 -11.61
N MET A 330 -9.83 -8.71 -10.99
CA MET A 330 -8.42 -8.87 -11.34
C MET A 330 -8.24 -9.28 -12.81
N LEU A 331 -8.98 -10.30 -13.24
CA LEU A 331 -8.91 -10.83 -14.60
C LEU A 331 -9.62 -9.91 -15.60
N THR A 332 -9.08 -9.83 -16.82
CA THR A 332 -9.78 -9.19 -17.94
C THR A 332 -11.06 -9.96 -18.28
N GLU A 333 -12.05 -9.30 -18.89
CA GLU A 333 -13.29 -9.97 -19.29
C GLU A 333 -13.04 -11.16 -20.24
N ARG A 334 -12.05 -11.04 -21.12
CA ARG A 334 -11.57 -12.14 -21.96
C ARG A 334 -11.08 -13.31 -21.11
N ASN A 335 -10.21 -13.05 -20.14
CA ASN A 335 -9.60 -14.10 -19.32
C ASN A 335 -10.58 -14.73 -18.33
N ARG A 336 -11.65 -14.03 -17.94
CA ARG A 336 -12.71 -14.60 -17.09
C ARG A 336 -13.55 -15.68 -17.78
N LYS A 337 -13.68 -15.60 -19.10
CA LYS A 337 -14.52 -16.52 -19.90
C LYS A 337 -13.80 -17.83 -20.25
N VAL A 338 -12.49 -17.89 -20.05
CA VAL A 338 -11.68 -19.08 -20.30
C VAL A 338 -11.73 -19.98 -19.05
N LYS A 339 -11.92 -21.28 -19.25
CA LYS A 339 -11.72 -22.28 -18.18
C LYS A 339 -10.22 -22.54 -18.06
N TRP A 340 -9.66 -22.28 -16.89
CA TRP A 340 -8.23 -22.44 -16.58
C TRP A 340 -7.98 -23.66 -15.70
#